data_AF-A0A2K2G130-F1
#
_entry.id   AF-A0A2K2G130-F1
#
_cell.length_a   1.000
_cell.length_b   1.000
_cell.length_c   1.000
_cell.angle_alpha   90.00
_cell.angle_beta   90.00
_cell.angle_gamma   90.00
#
_symmetry.space_group_name_H-M   'P 1'
#
loop_
_entity.id
_entity.type
_entity.pdbx_description
1 polymer ?
#
loop_
_entity_poly.entity_id
_entity_poly.type
_entity_poly.pdbx_seq_one_letter_code
_entity_poly.pdbx_strand_id
1 'polypeptide(L)'
;MATQAEQKYKSAADDFIFADSDNISAFPEQTVDNLMHVIIALGAELWTVRRRMMTLEKVLEKAGVSADDVEKYLPGAEEKAAWAQERDIFIKRTFGALERRGGANMKQMDTSKDL
;
A
#
# COMPACT_ATOMS: atom_id res chain seq x y z
N MET A 1 -27.58 -46.27 -16.22
CA MET A 1 -26.95 -46.06 -14.90
C MET A 1 -25.52 -46.53 -14.96
N ALA A 2 -24.56 -45.61 -14.86
CA ALA A 2 -23.19 -45.83 -14.39
C ALA A 2 -22.56 -44.43 -14.24
N THR A 3 -22.28 -44.06 -13.00
CA THR A 3 -21.74 -42.78 -12.52
C THR A 3 -20.27 -42.63 -12.93
N GLN A 4 -19.93 -41.59 -13.70
CA GLN A 4 -18.55 -41.14 -13.90
C GLN A 4 -18.18 -40.26 -12.68
N ALA A 5 -17.47 -40.81 -11.70
CA ALA A 5 -16.01 -40.94 -11.67
C ALA A 5 -15.33 -39.59 -11.36
N GLU A 6 -14.97 -39.44 -10.08
CA GLU A 6 -13.72 -38.85 -9.60
C GLU A 6 -13.12 -37.73 -10.46
N GLN A 7 -13.63 -36.50 -10.33
CA GLN A 7 -12.79 -35.34 -10.62
C GLN A 7 -11.85 -35.09 -9.45
N LYS A 8 -10.69 -35.76 -9.59
CA LYS A 8 -9.45 -35.62 -8.82
C LYS A 8 -9.28 -34.21 -8.24
N TYR A 9 -9.21 -34.14 -6.91
CA TYR A 9 -8.53 -33.03 -6.24
C TYR A 9 -7.07 -33.05 -6.70
N LYS A 10 -6.70 -32.17 -7.63
CA LYS A 10 -5.29 -31.89 -7.92
C LYS A 10 -4.74 -31.14 -6.72
N SER A 11 -3.93 -31.83 -5.92
CA SER A 11 -3.09 -31.20 -4.92
C SER A 11 -1.71 -30.88 -5.52
N ALA A 12 -1.12 -29.82 -4.95
CA ALA A 12 0.27 -29.39 -5.04
C ALA A 12 0.75 -28.74 -6.35
N ALA A 13 1.28 -27.52 -6.19
CA ALA A 13 2.22 -26.84 -7.08
C ALA A 13 1.69 -25.99 -8.26
N ASP A 14 0.57 -25.27 -8.08
CA ASP A 14 0.53 -23.95 -8.71
C ASP A 14 1.24 -23.00 -7.74
N ASP A 15 2.41 -22.55 -8.17
CA ASP A 15 3.23 -21.54 -7.53
C ASP A 15 2.36 -20.45 -6.91
N PHE A 16 2.77 -19.91 -5.76
CA PHE A 16 2.24 -18.66 -5.25
C PHE A 16 2.42 -17.58 -6.34
N ILE A 17 1.42 -17.44 -7.23
CA ILE A 17 1.34 -16.34 -8.17
C ILE A 17 1.01 -15.12 -7.30
N PHE A 18 2.05 -14.42 -6.85
CA PHE A 18 1.92 -13.12 -6.19
C PHE A 18 1.07 -12.13 -7.01
N ALA A 19 0.97 -12.34 -8.33
CA ALA A 19 0.13 -11.52 -9.20
C ALA A 19 -1.39 -11.71 -8.96
N ASP A 20 -1.83 -12.81 -8.36
CA ASP A 20 -3.26 -13.04 -8.07
C ASP A 20 -3.66 -12.54 -6.67
N SER A 21 -2.70 -12.46 -5.73
CA SER A 21 -2.96 -11.87 -4.40
C SER A 21 -3.25 -10.38 -4.45
N ASP A 22 -2.74 -9.68 -5.46
CA ASP A 22 -2.98 -8.24 -5.67
C ASP A 22 -4.43 -7.94 -6.08
N ASN A 23 -5.21 -8.96 -6.44
CA ASN A 23 -6.60 -8.85 -6.87
C ASN A 23 -7.57 -9.63 -5.95
N ILE A 24 -7.10 -10.13 -4.80
CA ILE A 24 -7.97 -10.67 -3.75
C ILE A 24 -8.62 -9.49 -3.03
N SER A 25 -9.77 -9.07 -3.53
CA SER A 25 -10.59 -8.08 -2.84
C SER A 25 -11.23 -8.73 -1.62
N ALA A 26 -10.98 -8.19 -0.42
CA ALA A 26 -11.71 -8.62 0.77
C ALA A 26 -13.18 -8.14 0.76
N PHE A 27 -13.49 -7.15 -0.08
CA PHE A 27 -14.82 -6.55 -0.22
C PHE A 27 -15.40 -6.74 -1.63
N PRO A 28 -16.74 -6.71 -1.80
CA PRO A 28 -17.37 -6.87 -3.12
C PRO A 28 -16.95 -5.83 -4.16
N GLU A 29 -16.58 -4.62 -3.72
CA GLU A 29 -16.09 -3.56 -4.58
C GLU A 29 -14.59 -3.33 -4.33
N GLN A 30 -13.77 -3.46 -5.38
CA GLN A 30 -12.32 -3.26 -5.30
C GLN A 30 -11.94 -1.85 -4.79
N THR A 31 -12.76 -0.83 -5.08
CA THR A 31 -12.54 0.54 -4.59
C THR A 31 -12.51 0.59 -3.07
N VAL A 32 -13.42 -0.13 -2.40
CA VAL A 32 -13.50 -0.20 -0.95
C VAL A 32 -12.27 -0.92 -0.39
N ASP A 33 -11.86 -2.01 -1.03
CA ASP A 33 -10.68 -2.77 -0.62
C ASP A 33 -9.37 -1.97 -0.80
N ASN A 34 -9.25 -1.22 -1.89
CA ASN A 34 -8.14 -0.29 -2.11
C ASN A 34 -8.12 0.84 -1.07
N LEU A 35 -9.27 1.40 -0.73
CA LEU A 35 -9.37 2.42 0.32
C LEU A 35 -8.96 1.86 1.69
N MET A 36 -9.40 0.65 2.03
CA MET A 36 -9.01 -0.01 3.29
C MET A 36 -7.49 -0.26 3.34
N HIS A 37 -6.88 -0.68 2.22
CA HIS A 37 -5.43 -0.81 2.12
C HIS A 37 -4.70 0.51 2.39
N VAL A 38 -5.19 1.63 1.83
CA VAL A 38 -4.62 2.97 2.10
C VAL A 38 -4.71 3.32 3.57
N ILE A 39 -5.87 3.11 4.21
CA ILE A 39 -6.07 3.45 5.63
C ILE A 39 -5.11 2.65 6.53
N ILE A 40 -4.98 1.35 6.25
CA ILE A 40 -4.05 0.47 6.99
C ILE A 40 -2.60 0.93 6.79
N ALA A 41 -2.20 1.21 5.55
CA ALA A 41 -0.87 1.69 5.24
C ALA A 41 -0.57 3.03 5.93
N LEU A 42 -1.51 3.99 5.91
CA LEU A 42 -1.38 5.27 6.61
C LEU A 42 -1.25 5.09 8.12
N GLY A 43 -2.06 4.21 8.73
CA GLY A 43 -1.96 3.91 10.16
C GLY A 43 -0.59 3.33 10.54
N ALA A 44 -0.06 2.42 9.73
CA ALA A 44 1.25 1.81 9.94
C ALA A 44 2.41 2.82 9.80
N GLU A 45 2.38 3.66 8.75
CA GLU A 45 3.39 4.71 8.57
C GLU A 45 3.31 5.74 9.70
N LEU A 46 2.11 6.21 10.05
CA LEU A 46 1.93 7.20 11.11
C LEU A 46 2.45 6.70 12.45
N TRP A 47 2.14 5.46 12.82
CA TRP A 47 2.66 4.87 14.05
C TRP A 47 4.18 4.71 14.02
N THR A 48 4.74 4.28 12.90
CA THR A 48 6.19 4.13 12.73
C THR A 48 6.91 5.47 12.91
N VAL A 49 6.40 6.53 12.29
CA VAL A 49 6.93 7.90 12.44
C VAL A 49 6.77 8.40 13.87
N ARG A 50 5.60 8.23 14.50
CA ARG A 50 5.38 8.60 15.91
C ARG A 50 6.36 7.90 16.86
N ARG A 51 6.57 6.59 16.69
CA ARG A 51 7.54 5.83 17.48
C ARG A 51 8.96 6.34 17.30
N ARG A 52 9.33 6.67 16.05
CA ARG A 52 10.66 7.21 15.75
C ARG A 52 10.85 8.60 16.34
N MET A 53 9.85 9.48 16.29
CA MET A 53 9.90 10.81 16.94
C MET A 53 10.08 10.69 18.45
N MET A 54 9.26 9.86 19.14
CA MET A 54 9.42 9.61 20.57
C MET A 54 10.82 9.10 20.92
N THR A 55 11.40 8.23 20.08
CA THR A 55 12.75 7.69 20.29
C THR A 55 13.81 8.77 20.05
N LEU A 56 13.67 9.55 18.97
CA LEU A 56 14.59 10.64 18.62
C LEU A 56 14.61 11.71 19.70
N GLU A 57 13.45 12.14 20.19
CA GLU A 57 13.35 13.09 21.31
C GLU A 57 14.12 12.58 22.53
N LYS A 58 13.98 11.30 22.89
CA LYS A 58 14.74 10.71 24.01
C LYS A 58 16.25 10.61 23.77
N VAL A 59 16.68 10.44 22.52
CA VAL A 59 18.11 10.45 22.17
C VAL A 59 18.65 11.88 22.20
N LEU A 60 17.90 12.85 21.68
CA LEU A 60 18.25 14.27 21.64
C LEU A 60 18.31 14.88 23.04
N GLU A 61 17.33 14.58 23.90
CA GLU A 61 17.34 14.98 25.32
C GLU A 61 18.64 14.51 26.01
N LYS A 62 19.07 13.27 25.77
CA LYS A 62 20.33 12.74 26.33
C LYS A 62 21.57 13.42 25.77
N ALA A 63 21.50 13.96 24.55
CA ALA A 63 22.55 14.73 23.92
C ALA A 63 22.52 16.23 24.30
N GLY A 64 21.56 16.65 25.12
CA GLY A 64 21.40 18.05 25.55
C GLY A 64 20.67 18.94 24.54
N VAL A 65 20.06 18.37 23.51
CA VAL A 65 19.19 19.08 22.57
C VAL A 65 17.77 19.10 23.12
N SER A 66 17.16 20.29 23.19
CA SER A 66 15.80 20.46 23.72
C SER A 66 14.75 20.23 22.64
N ALA A 67 13.51 19.93 23.04
CA ALA A 67 12.38 19.88 22.11
C ALA A 67 12.18 21.22 21.37
N ASP A 68 12.43 22.34 22.06
CA ASP A 68 12.38 23.68 21.50
C ASP A 68 13.35 23.89 20.32
N ASP A 69 14.49 23.21 20.32
CA ASP A 69 15.47 23.29 19.23
C ASP A 69 14.96 22.58 17.97
N VAL A 70 14.19 21.50 18.14
CA VAL A 70 13.55 20.76 17.04
C VAL A 70 12.43 21.60 16.42
N GLU A 71 11.58 22.24 17.23
CA GLU A 71 10.45 23.06 16.75
C GLU A 71 10.91 24.35 16.04
N LYS A 72 12.07 24.90 16.42
CA LYS A 72 12.65 26.10 15.79
C LYS A 72 13.45 25.79 14.53
N TYR A 73 13.72 24.52 14.24
CA TYR A 73 14.53 24.14 13.11
C TYR A 73 13.83 24.50 11.78
N LEU A 74 14.55 25.24 10.94
CA LEU A 74 14.09 25.65 9.62
C LEU A 74 14.97 25.00 8.55
N PRO A 75 14.43 24.07 7.75
CA PRO A 75 15.22 23.39 6.74
C PRO A 75 15.67 24.35 5.62
N GLY A 76 16.90 24.15 5.18
CA GLY A 76 17.48 24.85 4.03
C GLY A 76 16.86 24.43 2.70
N ALA A 77 17.28 25.08 1.61
CA ALA A 77 16.78 24.78 0.27
C ALA A 77 17.15 23.35 -0.19
N GLU A 78 18.37 22.89 0.12
CA GLU A 78 18.85 21.56 -0.23
C GLU A 78 18.09 20.46 0.52
N GLU A 79 17.85 20.65 1.82
CA GLU A 79 17.10 19.70 2.65
C GLU A 79 15.65 19.59 2.17
N LYS A 80 15.00 20.70 1.85
CA LYS A 80 13.63 20.69 1.28
C LYS A 80 13.56 19.91 -0.04
N ALA A 81 14.59 20.02 -0.89
CA ALA A 81 14.65 19.25 -2.13
C ALA A 81 14.82 17.75 -1.86
N ALA A 82 15.69 17.37 -0.92
CA ALA A 82 15.83 15.99 -0.50
C ALA A 82 14.53 15.41 0.10
N TRP A 83 13.82 16.20 0.91
CA TRP A 83 12.55 15.78 1.52
C TRP A 83 11.43 15.61 0.49
N ALA A 84 11.47 16.34 -0.62
CA ALA A 84 10.49 16.17 -1.69
C ALA A 84 10.57 14.76 -2.29
N GLN A 85 11.77 14.21 -2.46
CA GLN A 85 11.96 12.84 -2.95
C GLN A 85 11.38 11.82 -1.97
N GLU A 86 11.66 11.97 -0.67
CA GLU A 86 11.11 11.10 0.37
C GLU A 86 9.58 11.17 0.46
N ARG A 87 9.01 12.37 0.28
CA ARG A 87 7.55 12.57 0.22
C ARG A 87 6.93 11.77 -0.93
N ASP A 88 7.54 11.78 -2.11
CA ASP A 88 7.00 11.09 -3.27
C ASP A 88 7.04 9.55 -3.09
N ILE A 89 8.10 9.03 -2.44
CA ILE A 89 8.18 7.62 -2.02
C ILE A 89 7.07 7.29 -1.02
N PHE A 90 6.87 8.15 -0.01
CA PHE A 90 5.80 7.99 0.98
C PHE A 90 4.42 7.96 0.32
N ILE A 91 4.14 8.88 -0.61
CA ILE A 91 2.86 8.94 -1.34
C ILE A 91 2.63 7.63 -2.10
N LYS A 92 3.63 7.15 -2.84
CA LYS A 92 3.50 5.90 -3.60
C LYS A 92 3.21 4.70 -2.69
N ARG A 93 3.90 4.60 -1.56
CA ARG A 93 3.73 3.50 -0.61
C ARG A 93 2.36 3.52 0.08
N THR A 94 1.84 4.70 0.37
CA THR A 94 0.58 4.87 1.13
C THR A 94 -0.65 4.90 0.23
N PHE A 95 -0.57 5.56 -0.92
CA PHE A 95 -1.70 5.79 -1.83
C PHE A 95 -1.64 4.97 -3.12
N GLY A 96 -0.55 4.27 -3.42
CA GLY A 96 -0.41 3.48 -4.65
C GLY A 96 -1.49 2.40 -4.81
N ALA A 97 -2.11 1.98 -3.70
CA ALA A 97 -3.28 1.10 -3.72
C ALA A 97 -4.47 1.66 -4.52
N LEU A 98 -4.63 2.99 -4.59
CA LEU A 98 -5.70 3.63 -5.37
C LEU A 98 -5.46 3.57 -6.88
N GLU A 99 -4.21 3.37 -7.31
CA GLU A 99 -3.86 3.25 -8.72
C GLU A 99 -4.20 1.87 -9.29
N ARG A 100 -4.51 0.89 -8.42
CA ARG A 100 -4.96 -0.44 -8.83
C ARG A 100 -6.34 -0.33 -9.47
N ARG A 101 -6.39 -0.44 -10.81
CA ARG A 101 -7.66 -0.59 -11.53
C ARG A 101 -8.35 -1.86 -11.06
N GLY A 102 -9.63 -1.75 -10.70
CA GLY A 102 -10.49 -2.89 -10.37
C GLY A 102 -10.49 -3.91 -11.50
N GLY A 103 -9.77 -5.01 -11.31
CA GLY A 103 -9.78 -6.13 -12.22
C GLY A 103 -11.07 -6.91 -12.06
N ALA A 104 -12.09 -6.56 -12.86
CA ALA A 104 -13.14 -7.42 -13.44
C ALA A 104 -14.49 -6.68 -13.57
N ASN A 105 -14.61 -5.76 -14.54
CA ASN A 105 -15.89 -5.51 -15.24
C ASN A 105 -15.74 -4.62 -16.50
N MET A 106 -14.55 -4.59 -17.10
CA MET A 106 -14.43 -4.19 -18.51
C MET A 106 -14.31 -5.47 -19.32
N LYS A 107 -15.42 -6.22 -19.43
CA LYS A 107 -15.56 -7.12 -20.57
C LYS A 107 -15.39 -6.22 -21.79
N GLN A 108 -14.25 -6.38 -22.45
CA GLN A 108 -14.05 -6.25 -23.87
C GLN A 108 -15.37 -5.92 -24.58
N MET A 109 -15.66 -4.62 -24.72
CA MET A 109 -16.74 -4.16 -25.59
C MET A 109 -16.17 -4.37 -26.99
N ASP A 110 -16.38 -5.59 -27.47
CA ASP A 110 -16.10 -6.00 -28.83
C ASP A 110 -17.02 -5.18 -29.74
N THR A 111 -16.53 -4.01 -30.16
CA THR A 111 -17.21 -3.13 -31.12
C THR A 111 -17.24 -3.73 -32.53
N SER A 112 -16.74 -4.95 -32.74
CA SER A 112 -16.76 -5.63 -34.04
C SER A 112 -17.98 -6.52 -34.28
N LYS A 113 -18.99 -6.51 -33.39
CA LYS A 113 -20.23 -7.30 -33.56
C LYS A 113 -21.51 -6.52 -33.87
N ASP A 114 -21.45 -5.19 -33.98
CA ASP A 114 -22.60 -4.35 -34.32
C ASP A 114 -22.49 -3.66 -35.70
N LEU A 115 -21.77 -4.27 -36.65
CA LEU A 115 -21.75 -3.87 -38.06
C LEU A 115 -22.05 -5.04 -38.99
#